data_AF-A0A6I6W384-F1
#
_entry.id   AF-A0A6I6W384-F1
#
_cell.length_a   1.000
_cell.length_b   1.000
_cell.length_c   1.000
_cell.angle_alpha   90.00
_cell.angle_beta   90.00
_cell.angle_gamma   90.00
#
_symmetry.space_group_name_H-M   'P 1'
#
loop_
_entity.id
_entity.type
_entity.pdbx_description
1 polymer ?
#
loop_
_entity_poly.entity_id
_entity_poly.type
_entity_poly.pdbx_seq_one_letter_code
_entity_poly.pdbx_strand_id
1 'polypeptide(L)'
;MALQRKPDFSDPKVISDPYPAFAWLRTHDPVHWCKHHKAWMLTLFEDVNAAQADAGRYSSNRMRQLVDAQLPLQKRAVLEPFVEKAKRWMYAQDGKEHEAGRRVLGKTFSPASIDALEGAIQQIVDDQLKQLSPRPEMMAELFNKIPALILAHLFGIPTEDALKIRNWTDAIIVCMVGSTDPAYGPNEALQAIEEMYAYFSRLIGQRRRAPEHDLVSQVIAAGDKAGMSEEDGLAQLAFILVAATTTSADQLGIILFYLLDKPKRWAQVRNDPGTLNDVIEEILRICPAGQLSHRVLTEDVVLRGKTLHKGELVFLMRAAANRDPVHFSRPDQFNLKRQKQDHLAFGRGPHFCMGRLLFKLEAHILFTALLQRFPHMRLIKGQPPRWRDNSLQFRGLSRIPVDLALTDDVITRCFSAAPWEKKGGYCRALRAGNLIMTSGTVAFDERGEPFAHDDVYGQTWRCLEIIETALKQLGTDRTRVIATRMYTTDMALWQEILKAHKAFFNGCEPTTMLLCVKALIAPVYLIEIEAQAMAGNP
;
A
#
# COMPACT_ATOMS: atom_id res chain seq x y z
N MET A 1 18.92 -12.22 -15.53
CA MET A 1 19.77 -12.91 -16.51
C MET A 1 19.03 -12.90 -17.85
N ALA A 2 19.71 -12.60 -18.96
CA ALA A 2 19.10 -12.69 -20.28
C ALA A 2 18.79 -14.16 -20.58
N LEU A 3 17.56 -14.46 -21.04
CA LEU A 3 17.23 -15.81 -21.48
C LEU A 3 18.08 -16.17 -22.69
N GLN A 4 18.61 -17.39 -22.72
CA GLN A 4 19.37 -17.89 -23.88
C GLN A 4 18.46 -18.50 -24.96
N ARG A 5 17.19 -18.73 -24.63
CA ARG A 5 16.20 -19.36 -25.51
C ARG A 5 14.94 -18.52 -25.58
N LYS A 6 14.17 -18.72 -26.66
CA LYS A 6 12.87 -18.10 -26.87
C LYS A 6 11.94 -18.39 -25.68
N PRO A 7 11.24 -17.38 -25.13
CA PRO A 7 10.38 -17.57 -23.96
C PRO A 7 9.14 -18.41 -24.29
N ASP A 8 8.69 -19.18 -23.29
CA ASP A 8 7.45 -19.96 -23.33
C ASP A 8 6.42 -19.35 -22.37
N PHE A 9 5.41 -18.68 -22.93
CA PHE A 9 4.35 -18.04 -22.14
C PHE A 9 3.29 -19.02 -21.60
N SER A 10 3.44 -20.33 -21.85
CA SER A 10 2.65 -21.35 -21.17
C SER A 10 3.27 -21.82 -19.85
N ASP A 11 4.54 -21.49 -19.58
CA ASP A 11 5.22 -21.81 -18.31
C ASP A 11 4.81 -20.80 -17.21
N PRO A 12 4.20 -21.25 -16.09
CA PRO A 12 3.86 -20.38 -14.96
C PRO A 12 5.06 -19.62 -14.37
N LYS A 13 6.28 -20.13 -14.53
CA LYS A 13 7.50 -19.41 -14.10
C LYS A 13 7.74 -18.16 -14.95
N VAL A 14 7.40 -18.20 -16.24
CA VAL A 14 7.46 -17.02 -17.11
C VAL A 14 6.35 -16.04 -16.75
N ILE A 15 5.16 -16.51 -16.38
CA ILE A 15 4.07 -15.63 -15.92
C ILE A 15 4.43 -14.95 -14.59
N SER A 16 4.99 -15.70 -13.64
CA SER A 16 5.38 -15.16 -12.32
C SER A 16 6.56 -14.18 -12.37
N ASP A 17 7.47 -14.28 -13.34
CA ASP A 17 8.49 -13.26 -13.64
C ASP A 17 8.72 -13.10 -15.16
N PRO A 18 7.93 -12.25 -15.83
CA PRO A 18 7.96 -12.15 -17.29
C PRO A 18 9.04 -11.19 -17.81
N TYR A 19 9.75 -10.46 -16.94
CA TYR A 19 10.71 -9.45 -17.37
C TYR A 19 11.90 -10.00 -18.17
N PRO A 20 12.48 -11.18 -17.83
CA PRO A 20 13.50 -11.82 -18.68
C PRO A 20 12.96 -12.18 -20.08
N ALA A 21 11.71 -12.64 -20.17
CA ALA A 21 11.05 -12.93 -21.44
C ALA A 21 10.83 -11.66 -22.26
N PHE A 22 10.35 -10.59 -21.63
CA PHE A 22 10.17 -9.29 -22.27
C PHE A 22 11.49 -8.70 -22.78
N ALA A 23 12.57 -8.80 -22.00
CA ALA A 23 13.90 -8.34 -22.43
C ALA A 23 14.41 -9.13 -23.65
N TRP A 24 14.18 -10.45 -23.67
CA TRP A 24 14.50 -11.28 -24.83
C TRP A 24 13.73 -10.85 -26.08
N LEU A 25 12.40 -10.67 -25.96
CA LEU A 25 11.54 -10.24 -27.06
C LEU A 25 11.95 -8.86 -27.61
N ARG A 26 12.19 -7.86 -26.75
CA ARG A 26 12.64 -6.52 -27.19
C ARG A 26 13.90 -6.58 -28.05
N THR A 27 14.79 -7.53 -27.78
CA THR A 27 16.08 -7.65 -28.47
C THR A 27 15.99 -8.48 -29.76
N HIS A 28 15.21 -9.57 -29.76
CA HIS A 28 15.26 -10.58 -30.82
C HIS A 28 13.99 -10.67 -31.66
N ASP A 29 12.83 -10.39 -31.07
CA ASP A 29 11.52 -10.58 -31.71
C ASP A 29 10.49 -9.57 -31.16
N PRO A 30 10.65 -8.26 -31.43
CA PRO A 30 9.87 -7.22 -30.74
C PRO A 30 8.38 -7.20 -31.11
N VAL A 31 8.03 -7.82 -32.25
CA VAL A 31 6.66 -8.05 -32.75
C VAL A 31 6.45 -9.56 -32.81
N HIS A 32 6.00 -10.15 -31.71
CA HIS A 32 6.06 -11.60 -31.51
C HIS A 32 4.69 -12.28 -31.60
N TRP A 33 4.54 -13.30 -32.44
CA TRP A 33 3.33 -14.14 -32.40
C TRP A 33 3.43 -15.17 -31.27
N CYS A 34 2.61 -14.98 -30.23
CA CYS A 34 2.52 -15.90 -29.10
C CYS A 34 1.45 -16.96 -29.35
N LYS A 35 1.86 -18.20 -29.61
CA LYS A 35 0.95 -19.32 -29.88
C LYS A 35 0.00 -19.63 -28.71
N HIS A 36 0.50 -19.53 -27.48
CA HIS A 36 -0.30 -19.81 -26.27
C HIS A 36 -1.48 -18.84 -26.14
N HIS A 37 -1.22 -17.54 -26.33
CA HIS A 37 -2.25 -16.50 -26.26
C HIS A 37 -2.99 -16.23 -27.57
N LYS A 38 -2.55 -16.83 -28.70
CA LYS A 38 -3.07 -16.60 -30.06
C LYS A 38 -3.13 -15.10 -30.40
N ALA A 39 -2.06 -14.40 -30.07
CA ALA A 39 -1.98 -12.95 -30.21
C ALA A 39 -0.56 -12.50 -30.57
N TRP A 40 -0.47 -11.38 -31.27
CA TRP A 40 0.77 -10.62 -31.43
C TRP A 40 1.12 -9.90 -30.14
N MET A 41 2.39 -9.84 -29.78
CA MET A 41 2.92 -9.10 -28.63
C MET A 41 3.85 -8.01 -29.11
N LEU A 42 3.54 -6.75 -28.79
CA LEU A 42 4.39 -5.59 -29.07
C LEU A 42 5.14 -5.22 -27.79
N THR A 43 6.47 -5.13 -27.85
CA THR A 43 7.30 -5.00 -26.64
C THR A 43 8.18 -3.75 -26.57
N LEU A 44 8.39 -3.06 -27.69
CA LEU A 44 9.15 -1.80 -27.74
C LEU A 44 8.26 -0.61 -27.41
N PHE A 45 8.84 0.41 -26.78
CA PHE A 45 8.11 1.57 -26.31
C PHE A 45 7.39 2.31 -27.44
N GLU A 46 8.11 2.56 -28.54
CA GLU A 46 7.60 3.28 -29.70
C GLU A 46 6.38 2.58 -30.31
N ASP A 47 6.47 1.27 -30.54
CA ASP A 47 5.40 0.47 -31.15
C ASP A 47 4.16 0.41 -30.26
N VAL A 48 4.36 0.17 -28.96
CA VAL A 48 3.27 0.14 -27.98
C VAL A 48 2.61 1.51 -27.90
N ASN A 49 3.39 2.58 -27.79
CA ASN A 49 2.88 3.94 -27.68
C ASN A 49 2.09 4.36 -28.94
N ALA A 50 2.60 4.05 -30.13
CA ALA A 50 1.92 4.33 -31.40
C ALA A 50 0.61 3.55 -31.52
N ALA A 51 0.62 2.24 -31.22
CA ALA A 51 -0.58 1.41 -31.27
C ALA A 51 -1.65 1.85 -30.24
N GLN A 52 -1.25 2.39 -29.08
CA GLN A 52 -2.20 2.94 -28.12
C GLN A 52 -2.87 4.24 -28.60
N ALA A 53 -2.17 5.05 -29.40
CA ALA A 53 -2.71 6.27 -29.98
C ALA A 53 -3.63 6.01 -31.19
N ASP A 54 -3.44 4.88 -31.87
CA ASP A 54 -4.15 4.51 -33.10
C ASP A 54 -5.33 3.57 -32.84
N ALA A 55 -6.40 4.11 -32.27
CA ALA A 55 -7.64 3.37 -32.03
C ALA A 55 -8.37 2.94 -33.33
N GLY A 56 -7.98 3.50 -34.48
CA GLY A 56 -8.56 3.14 -35.77
C GLY A 56 -8.12 1.76 -36.22
N ARG A 57 -6.80 1.50 -36.20
CA ARG A 57 -6.22 0.19 -36.57
C ARG A 57 -6.22 -0.80 -35.41
N TYR A 58 -6.05 -0.31 -34.19
CA TYR A 58 -5.99 -1.11 -32.97
C TYR A 58 -7.24 -0.85 -32.13
N SER A 59 -8.30 -1.61 -32.43
CA SER A 59 -9.63 -1.45 -31.83
C SER A 59 -9.71 -2.05 -30.42
N SER A 60 -10.48 -1.40 -29.55
CA SER A 60 -10.86 -1.92 -28.24
C SER A 60 -12.07 -2.87 -28.29
N ASN A 61 -12.81 -2.97 -29.39
CA ASN A 61 -13.94 -3.90 -29.53
C ASN A 61 -13.48 -5.36 -29.73
N ARG A 62 -13.05 -6.00 -28.65
CA ARG A 62 -12.26 -7.25 -28.67
C ARG A 62 -12.74 -8.37 -27.74
N MET A 63 -13.85 -8.16 -27.03
CA MET A 63 -14.31 -9.11 -26.00
C MET A 63 -14.60 -10.50 -26.58
N ARG A 64 -15.19 -10.55 -27.78
CA ARG A 64 -15.40 -11.80 -28.53
C ARG A 64 -14.08 -12.53 -28.75
N GLN A 65 -13.09 -11.84 -29.32
CA GLN A 65 -11.81 -12.42 -29.71
C GLN A 65 -11.04 -12.94 -28.49
N LEU A 66 -11.10 -12.23 -27.35
CA LEU A 66 -10.49 -12.67 -26.10
C LEU A 66 -11.11 -13.97 -25.58
N VAL A 67 -12.44 -14.06 -25.55
CA VAL A 67 -13.15 -15.28 -25.15
C VAL A 67 -12.83 -16.43 -26.11
N ASP A 68 -12.87 -16.17 -27.40
CA ASP A 68 -12.61 -17.17 -28.45
C ASP A 68 -11.18 -17.71 -28.42
N ALA A 69 -10.20 -16.86 -28.05
CA ALA A 69 -8.80 -17.25 -27.92
C ALA A 69 -8.59 -18.25 -26.78
N GLN A 70 -9.34 -18.09 -25.68
CA GLN A 70 -9.20 -18.85 -24.44
C GLN A 70 -10.06 -20.12 -24.40
N LEU A 71 -11.21 -20.13 -25.07
CA LEU A 71 -12.17 -21.25 -24.99
C LEU A 71 -12.26 -22.08 -26.27
N PRO A 72 -12.37 -23.43 -26.14
CA PRO A 72 -12.79 -24.30 -27.23
C PRO A 72 -14.17 -23.91 -27.76
N LEU A 73 -14.41 -24.14 -29.06
CA LEU A 73 -15.63 -23.73 -29.77
C LEU A 73 -16.92 -24.10 -29.02
N GLN A 74 -17.01 -25.34 -28.57
CA GLN A 74 -18.14 -25.93 -27.84
C GLN A 74 -18.44 -25.28 -26.48
N LYS A 75 -17.49 -24.52 -25.89
CA LYS A 75 -17.68 -23.81 -24.61
C LYS A 75 -17.96 -22.32 -24.78
N ARG A 76 -17.90 -21.77 -26.00
CA ARG A 76 -18.04 -20.32 -26.24
C ARG A 76 -19.45 -19.82 -25.99
N ALA A 77 -20.48 -20.59 -26.34
CA ALA A 77 -21.87 -20.18 -26.19
C ALA A 77 -22.28 -19.86 -24.75
N VAL A 78 -21.66 -20.51 -23.75
CA VAL A 78 -21.93 -20.25 -22.32
C VAL A 78 -21.57 -18.82 -21.93
N LEU A 79 -20.55 -18.23 -22.55
CA LEU A 79 -20.12 -16.86 -22.26
C LEU A 79 -20.75 -15.82 -23.18
N GLU A 80 -21.73 -16.18 -24.02
CA GLU A 80 -22.40 -15.22 -24.89
C GLU A 80 -23.06 -14.07 -24.09
N PRO A 81 -23.81 -14.33 -23.00
CA PRO A 81 -24.37 -13.26 -22.20
C PRO A 81 -23.30 -12.36 -21.56
N PHE A 82 -22.15 -12.94 -21.21
CA PHE A 82 -21.00 -12.19 -20.69
C PHE A 82 -20.43 -11.26 -21.76
N VAL A 83 -20.21 -11.74 -22.98
CA VAL A 83 -19.68 -10.94 -24.09
C VAL A 83 -20.64 -9.80 -24.46
N GLU A 84 -21.94 -10.08 -24.50
CA GLU A 84 -22.96 -9.07 -24.80
C GLU A 84 -23.03 -7.93 -23.77
N LYS A 85 -22.81 -8.24 -22.49
CA LYS A 85 -22.69 -7.23 -21.43
C LYS A 85 -21.35 -6.50 -21.49
N ALA A 86 -20.25 -7.23 -21.57
CA ALA A 86 -18.90 -6.68 -21.50
C ALA A 86 -18.53 -5.81 -22.71
N LYS A 87 -19.10 -6.08 -23.90
CA LYS A 87 -18.90 -5.23 -25.08
C LYS A 87 -19.50 -3.83 -24.95
N ARG A 88 -20.44 -3.63 -24.01
CA ARG A 88 -21.04 -2.31 -23.69
C ARG A 88 -20.20 -1.49 -22.72
N TRP A 89 -19.19 -2.10 -22.09
CA TRP A 89 -18.28 -1.36 -21.23
C TRP A 89 -17.44 -0.41 -22.07
N MET A 90 -17.27 0.84 -21.65
CA MET A 90 -16.38 1.80 -22.32
C MET A 90 -14.98 1.21 -22.57
N TYR A 91 -14.50 0.30 -21.73
CA TYR A 91 -13.27 -0.45 -21.94
C TYR A 91 -13.19 -1.22 -23.26
N ALA A 92 -14.32 -1.68 -23.79
CA ALA A 92 -14.45 -2.50 -24.98
C ALA A 92 -15.13 -1.79 -26.15
N GLN A 93 -15.24 -0.46 -26.10
CA GLN A 93 -15.85 0.34 -27.16
C GLN A 93 -14.80 1.22 -27.84
N ASP A 94 -15.11 1.66 -29.06
CA ASP A 94 -14.33 2.64 -29.82
C ASP A 94 -15.22 3.83 -30.19
N GLY A 95 -14.65 4.86 -30.81
CA GLY A 95 -15.39 5.95 -31.44
C GLY A 95 -16.41 6.65 -30.52
N LYS A 96 -17.62 6.87 -31.05
CA LYS A 96 -18.67 7.68 -30.41
C LYS A 96 -19.21 7.02 -29.14
N GLU A 97 -19.33 5.70 -29.14
CA GLU A 97 -19.80 4.90 -28.00
C GLU A 97 -18.82 5.04 -26.84
N HIS A 98 -17.52 4.88 -27.10
CA HIS A 98 -16.48 5.12 -26.10
C HIS A 98 -16.47 6.57 -25.60
N GLU A 99 -16.57 7.56 -26.50
CA GLU A 99 -16.61 8.97 -26.12
C GLU A 99 -17.82 9.30 -25.24
N ALA A 100 -18.98 8.70 -25.51
CA ALA A 100 -20.19 8.87 -24.71
C ALA A 100 -20.01 8.29 -23.30
N GLY A 101 -19.54 7.04 -23.18
CA GLY A 101 -19.21 6.42 -21.90
C GLY A 101 -18.19 7.24 -21.11
N ARG A 102 -17.12 7.69 -21.78
CA ARG A 102 -16.05 8.49 -21.17
C ARG A 102 -16.53 9.84 -20.68
N ARG A 103 -17.45 10.48 -21.41
CA ARG A 103 -18.05 11.76 -21.04
C ARG A 103 -18.94 11.63 -19.80
N VAL A 104 -19.75 10.58 -19.73
CA VAL A 104 -20.66 10.32 -18.60
C VAL A 104 -19.88 10.11 -17.31
N LEU A 105 -18.76 9.37 -17.37
CA LEU A 105 -17.90 9.14 -16.21
C LEU A 105 -16.94 10.31 -15.91
N GLY A 106 -16.64 11.15 -16.90
CA GLY A 106 -15.55 12.11 -16.83
C GLY A 106 -15.68 13.16 -15.72
N LYS A 107 -16.90 13.56 -15.35
CA LYS A 107 -17.12 14.52 -14.26
C LYS A 107 -16.67 13.95 -12.92
N THR A 108 -17.02 12.70 -12.62
CA THR A 108 -16.72 12.05 -11.33
C THR A 108 -15.22 11.84 -11.13
N PHE A 109 -14.47 11.66 -12.23
CA PHE A 109 -13.01 11.51 -12.19
C PHE A 109 -12.26 12.80 -12.59
N SER A 110 -12.92 13.96 -12.49
CA SER A 110 -12.26 15.25 -12.66
C SER A 110 -11.29 15.53 -11.48
N PRO A 111 -10.23 16.34 -11.67
CA PRO A 111 -9.29 16.66 -10.59
C PRO A 111 -9.99 17.15 -9.32
N ALA A 112 -10.91 18.11 -9.44
CA ALA A 112 -11.65 18.66 -8.30
C ALA A 112 -12.51 17.60 -7.57
N SER A 113 -13.11 16.66 -8.30
CA SER A 113 -13.88 15.57 -7.69
C SER A 113 -12.98 14.58 -6.96
N ILE A 114 -11.78 14.33 -7.46
CA ILE A 114 -10.81 13.45 -6.80
C ILE A 114 -10.23 14.13 -5.56
N ASP A 115 -9.87 15.41 -5.63
CA ASP A 115 -9.33 16.16 -4.49
C ASP A 115 -10.34 16.20 -3.34
N ALA A 116 -11.64 16.32 -3.64
CA ALA A 116 -12.70 16.28 -2.64
C ALA A 116 -12.81 14.93 -1.88
N LEU A 117 -12.21 13.85 -2.38
CA LEU A 117 -12.21 12.54 -1.72
C LEU A 117 -11.08 12.38 -0.67
N GLU A 118 -10.13 13.31 -0.60
CA GLU A 118 -8.95 13.21 0.27
C GLU A 118 -9.32 12.88 1.73
N GLY A 119 -10.27 13.61 2.32
CA GLY A 119 -10.70 13.38 3.71
C GLY A 119 -11.35 12.01 3.93
N ALA A 120 -12.16 11.55 2.99
CA ALA A 120 -12.80 10.22 3.07
C ALA A 120 -11.77 9.09 2.93
N ILE A 121 -10.81 9.23 2.00
CA ILE A 121 -9.74 8.26 1.80
C ILE A 121 -8.83 8.21 3.03
N GLN A 122 -8.47 9.36 3.61
CA GLN A 122 -7.68 9.44 4.85
C GLN A 122 -8.38 8.71 6.00
N GLN A 123 -9.67 8.95 6.20
CA GLN A 123 -10.45 8.26 7.23
C GLN A 123 -10.48 6.73 7.02
N ILE A 124 -10.72 6.28 5.79
CA ILE A 124 -10.70 4.85 5.43
C ILE A 124 -9.34 4.24 5.75
N VAL A 125 -8.24 4.91 5.36
CA VAL A 125 -6.87 4.46 5.63
C VAL A 125 -6.63 4.36 7.13
N ASP A 126 -6.92 5.41 7.90
CA ASP A 126 -6.68 5.44 9.34
C ASP A 126 -7.42 4.33 10.08
N ASP A 127 -8.67 4.06 9.69
CA ASP A 127 -9.48 3.01 10.30
C ASP A 127 -8.95 1.62 9.95
N GLN A 128 -8.49 1.38 8.72
CA GLN A 128 -7.86 0.10 8.37
C GLN A 128 -6.52 -0.07 9.07
N LEU A 129 -5.71 0.98 9.21
CA LEU A 129 -4.43 0.90 9.91
C LEU A 129 -4.60 0.62 11.42
N LYS A 130 -5.72 1.04 12.04
CA LYS A 130 -6.04 0.71 13.44
C LYS A 130 -6.34 -0.77 13.66
N GLN A 131 -6.77 -1.47 12.62
CA GLN A 131 -7.18 -2.88 12.69
C GLN A 131 -6.06 -3.87 12.36
N LEU A 132 -4.87 -3.38 11.97
CA LEU A 132 -3.74 -4.24 11.64
C LEU A 132 -3.26 -5.03 12.86
N SER A 133 -3.03 -6.33 12.67
CA SER A 133 -2.28 -7.12 13.63
C SER A 133 -0.82 -6.65 13.71
N PRO A 134 -0.04 -6.99 14.76
CA PRO A 134 1.38 -6.63 14.83
C PRO A 134 2.25 -7.22 13.71
N ARG A 135 1.81 -8.33 13.11
CA ARG A 135 2.50 -9.02 12.02
C ARG A 135 1.53 -9.31 10.86
N PRO A 136 1.07 -8.28 10.15
CA PRO A 136 -0.03 -8.44 9.24
C PRO A 136 0.39 -9.15 7.94
N GLU A 137 -0.56 -9.86 7.36
CA GLU A 137 -0.55 -10.21 5.95
C GLU A 137 -1.15 -9.03 5.16
N MET A 138 -0.29 -8.19 4.57
CA MET A 138 -0.71 -6.86 4.08
C MET A 138 -1.71 -6.92 2.93
N MET A 139 -1.72 -7.98 2.12
CA MET A 139 -2.72 -8.10 1.05
C MET A 139 -4.11 -8.30 1.65
N ALA A 140 -4.28 -9.30 2.52
CA ALA A 140 -5.55 -9.65 3.15
C ALA A 140 -6.03 -8.61 4.17
N GLU A 141 -5.13 -8.10 5.01
CA GLU A 141 -5.50 -7.20 6.09
C GLU A 141 -5.70 -5.75 5.64
N LEU A 142 -5.07 -5.32 4.53
CA LEU A 142 -5.05 -3.92 4.09
C LEU A 142 -5.35 -3.71 2.60
N PHE A 143 -4.46 -4.13 1.69
CA PHE A 143 -4.48 -3.65 0.30
C PHE A 143 -5.68 -4.12 -0.51
N ASN A 144 -6.24 -5.27 -0.17
CA ASN A 144 -7.45 -5.72 -0.83
C ASN A 144 -8.73 -5.05 -0.32
N LYS A 145 -8.68 -4.36 0.83
CA LYS A 145 -9.83 -3.68 1.43
C LYS A 145 -9.90 -2.23 0.98
N ILE A 146 -8.77 -1.52 0.99
CA ILE A 146 -8.72 -0.06 0.74
C ILE A 146 -9.43 0.34 -0.56
N PRO A 147 -9.11 -0.21 -1.75
CA PRO A 147 -9.78 0.19 -2.99
C PRO A 147 -11.27 -0.15 -2.99
N ALA A 148 -11.66 -1.29 -2.41
CA ALA A 148 -13.06 -1.71 -2.33
C ALA A 148 -13.87 -0.76 -1.42
N LEU A 149 -13.30 -0.31 -0.30
CA LEU A 149 -13.93 0.67 0.61
C LEU A 149 -14.06 2.05 -0.03
N ILE A 150 -13.03 2.50 -0.76
CA ILE A 150 -13.06 3.76 -1.51
C ILE A 150 -14.15 3.71 -2.58
N LEU A 151 -14.29 2.58 -3.30
CA LEU A 151 -15.38 2.41 -4.26
C LEU A 151 -16.74 2.34 -3.59
N ALA A 152 -16.88 1.65 -2.46
CA ALA A 152 -18.14 1.62 -1.73
C ALA A 152 -18.61 3.03 -1.36
N HIS A 153 -17.68 3.87 -0.86
CA HIS A 153 -17.93 5.28 -0.60
C HIS A 153 -18.32 6.05 -1.88
N LEU A 154 -17.57 5.88 -2.97
CA LEU A 154 -17.81 6.58 -4.24
C LEU A 154 -19.18 6.23 -4.84
N PHE A 155 -19.62 4.98 -4.71
CA PHE A 155 -20.90 4.49 -5.21
C PHE A 155 -22.07 4.77 -4.25
N GLY A 156 -21.80 5.26 -3.04
CA GLY A 156 -22.82 5.48 -2.01
C GLY A 156 -23.45 4.18 -1.49
N ILE A 157 -22.67 3.09 -1.43
CA ILE A 157 -23.16 1.79 -0.95
C ILE A 157 -22.60 1.43 0.42
N PRO A 158 -23.25 0.52 1.16
CA PRO A 158 -22.76 0.09 2.47
C PRO A 158 -21.38 -0.59 2.42
N THR A 159 -20.58 -0.36 3.45
CA THR A 159 -19.22 -0.92 3.58
C THR A 159 -19.21 -2.45 3.55
N GLU A 160 -20.22 -3.10 4.10
CA GLU A 160 -20.38 -4.55 4.09
C GLU A 160 -20.55 -5.14 2.68
N ASP A 161 -21.00 -4.34 1.72
CA ASP A 161 -21.12 -4.75 0.32
C ASP A 161 -19.79 -4.65 -0.44
N ALA A 162 -18.78 -3.97 0.10
CA ALA A 162 -17.45 -3.86 -0.52
C ALA A 162 -16.77 -5.23 -0.76
N LEU A 163 -17.06 -6.22 0.10
CA LEU A 163 -16.57 -7.59 -0.11
C LEU A 163 -17.28 -8.30 -1.27
N LYS A 164 -18.58 -8.03 -1.49
CA LYS A 164 -19.33 -8.59 -2.63
C LYS A 164 -18.76 -8.07 -3.95
N ILE A 165 -18.50 -6.76 -4.00
CA ILE A 165 -17.82 -6.08 -5.12
C ILE A 165 -16.53 -6.79 -5.52
N ARG A 166 -15.70 -7.10 -4.53
CA ARG A 166 -14.43 -7.76 -4.77
C ARG A 166 -14.62 -9.17 -5.32
N ASN A 167 -15.49 -9.97 -4.69
CA ASN A 167 -15.73 -11.34 -5.12
C ASN A 167 -16.27 -11.42 -6.55
N TRP A 168 -17.18 -10.51 -6.94
CA TRP A 168 -17.65 -10.43 -8.32
C TRP A 168 -16.52 -10.08 -9.28
N THR A 169 -15.66 -9.11 -8.91
CA THR A 169 -14.53 -8.70 -9.75
C THR A 169 -13.56 -9.86 -9.97
N ASP A 170 -13.16 -10.55 -8.90
CA ASP A 170 -12.20 -11.65 -8.97
C ASP A 170 -12.72 -12.80 -9.87
N ALA A 171 -14.03 -13.07 -9.88
CA ALA A 171 -14.66 -14.04 -10.78
C ALA A 171 -14.73 -13.55 -12.25
N ILE A 172 -15.13 -12.30 -12.47
CA ILE A 172 -15.30 -11.70 -13.80
C ILE A 172 -13.97 -11.58 -14.55
N ILE A 173 -12.89 -11.26 -13.82
CA ILE A 173 -11.60 -10.93 -14.43
C ILE A 173 -11.03 -12.09 -15.24
N VAL A 174 -11.33 -13.34 -14.84
CA VAL A 174 -10.86 -14.56 -15.50
C VAL A 174 -11.20 -14.58 -16.99
N CYS A 175 -12.45 -14.23 -17.33
CA CYS A 175 -12.93 -14.21 -18.72
C CYS A 175 -12.49 -12.98 -19.52
N MET A 176 -12.04 -11.92 -18.85
CA MET A 176 -11.52 -10.72 -19.52
C MET A 176 -10.06 -10.84 -19.92
N VAL A 177 -9.27 -11.55 -19.10
CA VAL A 177 -7.80 -11.42 -19.15
C VAL A 177 -7.04 -12.74 -19.21
N GLY A 178 -7.75 -13.87 -19.27
CA GLY A 178 -7.13 -15.19 -19.39
C GLY A 178 -6.42 -15.62 -18.12
N SER A 179 -7.03 -15.35 -16.96
CA SER A 179 -6.55 -15.88 -15.70
C SER A 179 -6.63 -17.41 -15.68
N THR A 180 -5.64 -18.09 -15.12
CA THR A 180 -5.62 -19.54 -14.92
C THR A 180 -5.95 -19.93 -13.48
N ASP A 181 -6.62 -19.05 -12.73
CA ASP A 181 -7.04 -19.34 -11.36
C ASP A 181 -8.03 -20.52 -11.34
N PRO A 182 -7.71 -21.64 -10.67
CA PRO A 182 -8.61 -22.79 -10.64
C PRO A 182 -9.90 -22.54 -9.84
N ALA A 183 -9.96 -21.49 -9.02
CA ALA A 183 -11.14 -21.16 -8.21
C ALA A 183 -12.29 -20.55 -9.03
N TYR A 184 -12.00 -20.04 -10.24
CA TYR A 184 -12.97 -19.32 -11.06
C TYR A 184 -12.99 -19.87 -12.48
N GLY A 185 -14.17 -20.20 -12.98
CA GLY A 185 -14.41 -20.61 -14.35
C GLY A 185 -15.48 -19.78 -15.04
N PRO A 186 -15.86 -20.16 -16.27
CA PRO A 186 -16.88 -19.46 -17.04
C PRO A 186 -18.24 -19.32 -16.34
N ASN A 187 -18.63 -20.31 -15.53
CA ASN A 187 -19.90 -20.30 -14.83
C ASN A 187 -19.89 -19.30 -13.67
N GLU A 188 -18.81 -19.29 -12.88
CA GLU A 188 -18.62 -18.35 -11.77
C GLU A 188 -18.56 -16.91 -12.28
N ALA A 189 -17.88 -16.68 -13.41
CA ALA A 189 -17.84 -15.37 -14.05
C ALA A 189 -19.22 -14.91 -14.54
N LEU A 190 -20.02 -15.82 -15.12
CA LEU A 190 -21.37 -15.53 -15.56
C LEU A 190 -22.31 -15.22 -14.38
N GLN A 191 -22.26 -16.04 -13.33
CA GLN A 191 -23.05 -15.80 -12.13
C GLN A 191 -22.69 -14.44 -11.49
N ALA A 192 -21.39 -14.15 -11.37
CA ALA A 192 -20.91 -12.89 -10.81
C ALA A 192 -21.37 -11.66 -11.61
N ILE A 193 -21.31 -11.70 -12.95
CA ILE A 193 -21.77 -10.57 -13.77
C ILE A 193 -23.30 -10.41 -13.70
N GLU A 194 -24.06 -11.50 -13.52
CA GLU A 194 -25.52 -11.43 -13.34
C GLU A 194 -25.90 -10.82 -11.99
N GLU A 195 -25.32 -11.31 -10.90
CA GLU A 195 -25.53 -10.77 -9.55
C GLU A 195 -25.15 -9.30 -9.46
N MET A 196 -24.00 -8.93 -10.03
CA MET A 196 -23.53 -7.55 -10.09
C MET A 196 -24.53 -6.66 -10.85
N TYR A 197 -24.98 -7.06 -12.03
CA TYR A 197 -25.96 -6.28 -12.81
C TYR A 197 -27.30 -6.16 -12.08
N ALA A 198 -27.77 -7.22 -11.41
CA ALA A 198 -28.99 -7.18 -10.62
C ALA A 198 -28.88 -6.24 -9.41
N TYR A 199 -27.71 -6.20 -8.77
CA TYR A 199 -27.42 -5.25 -7.70
C TYR A 199 -27.51 -3.80 -8.18
N PHE A 200 -26.79 -3.46 -9.25
CA PHE A 200 -26.78 -2.09 -9.76
C PHE A 200 -28.09 -1.66 -10.39
N SER A 201 -28.83 -2.57 -11.01
CA SER A 201 -30.19 -2.26 -11.49
C SER A 201 -31.11 -1.82 -10.34
N ARG A 202 -31.05 -2.52 -9.19
CA ARG A 202 -31.80 -2.11 -7.99
C ARG A 202 -31.31 -0.76 -7.46
N LEU A 203 -30.00 -0.55 -7.40
CA LEU A 203 -29.41 0.71 -6.91
C LEU A 203 -29.78 1.91 -7.81
N ILE A 204 -29.72 1.75 -9.13
CA ILE A 204 -30.20 2.76 -10.10
C ILE A 204 -31.67 3.09 -9.84
N GLY A 205 -32.52 2.07 -9.68
CA GLY A 205 -33.93 2.27 -9.37
C GLY A 205 -34.17 3.02 -8.05
N GLN A 206 -33.34 2.80 -7.04
CA GLN A 206 -33.37 3.57 -5.79
C GLN A 206 -32.96 5.03 -6.02
N ARG A 207 -31.83 5.28 -6.72
CA ARG A 207 -31.33 6.63 -7.01
C ARG A 207 -32.20 7.44 -7.95
N ARG A 208 -32.93 6.80 -8.88
CA ARG A 208 -33.95 7.47 -9.69
C ARG A 208 -35.10 8.01 -8.85
N ARG A 209 -35.47 7.34 -7.75
CA ARG A 209 -36.53 7.77 -6.82
C ARG A 209 -36.04 8.78 -5.79
N ALA A 210 -34.82 8.60 -5.30
CA ALA A 210 -34.17 9.46 -4.32
C ALA A 210 -32.68 9.64 -4.68
N PRO A 211 -32.36 10.66 -5.48
CA PRO A 211 -30.97 10.94 -5.87
C PRO A 211 -30.10 11.30 -4.67
N GLU A 212 -28.84 10.87 -4.71
CA GLU A 212 -27.82 11.19 -3.70
C GLU A 212 -26.62 11.91 -4.34
N HIS A 213 -25.59 12.20 -3.54
CA HIS A 213 -24.35 12.82 -4.00
C HIS A 213 -23.25 11.79 -4.34
N ASP A 214 -23.63 10.69 -4.99
CA ASP A 214 -22.73 9.57 -5.34
C ASP A 214 -22.49 9.44 -6.85
N LEU A 215 -21.56 8.56 -7.23
CA LEU A 215 -21.24 8.26 -8.63
C LEU A 215 -22.46 7.74 -9.40
N VAL A 216 -23.32 6.94 -8.76
CA VAL A 216 -24.51 6.36 -9.41
C VAL A 216 -25.46 7.47 -9.87
N SER A 217 -25.78 8.40 -8.97
CA SER A 217 -26.65 9.54 -9.25
C SER A 217 -26.04 10.46 -10.32
N GLN A 218 -24.72 10.66 -10.29
CA GLN A 218 -24.01 11.45 -11.30
C GLN A 218 -24.05 10.80 -12.69
N VAL A 219 -23.85 9.47 -12.77
CA VAL A 219 -23.91 8.72 -14.02
C VAL A 219 -25.31 8.73 -14.61
N ILE A 220 -26.35 8.54 -13.78
CA ILE A 220 -27.75 8.63 -14.21
C ILE A 220 -28.03 10.02 -14.81
N ALA A 221 -27.70 11.09 -14.07
CA ALA A 221 -27.98 12.45 -14.54
C ALA A 221 -27.21 12.82 -15.82
N ALA A 222 -25.94 12.41 -15.92
CA ALA A 222 -25.13 12.64 -17.11
C ALA A 222 -25.60 11.81 -18.31
N GLY A 223 -26.01 10.56 -18.06
CA GLY A 223 -26.59 9.66 -19.05
C GLY A 223 -27.90 10.19 -19.62
N ASP A 224 -28.84 10.58 -18.74
CA ASP A 224 -30.14 11.14 -19.14
C ASP A 224 -29.95 12.41 -20.00
N LYS A 225 -29.02 13.30 -19.62
CA LYS A 225 -28.67 14.49 -20.42
C LYS A 225 -28.06 14.15 -21.78
N ALA A 226 -27.32 13.05 -21.88
CA ALA A 226 -26.66 12.60 -23.11
C ALA A 226 -27.55 11.70 -23.98
N GLY A 227 -28.77 11.36 -23.54
CA GLY A 227 -29.62 10.38 -24.21
C GLY A 227 -29.06 8.94 -24.16
N MET A 228 -28.22 8.64 -23.17
CA MET A 228 -27.68 7.30 -22.95
C MET A 228 -28.77 6.36 -22.45
N SER A 229 -28.82 5.13 -22.97
CA SER A 229 -29.76 4.12 -22.49
C SER A 229 -29.45 3.72 -21.04
N GLU A 230 -30.47 3.30 -20.29
CA GLU A 230 -30.26 2.81 -18.92
C GLU A 230 -29.31 1.61 -18.87
N GLU A 231 -29.38 0.74 -19.88
CA GLU A 231 -28.50 -0.43 -20.00
C GLU A 231 -27.02 -0.03 -20.20
N ASP A 232 -26.76 1.00 -21.00
CA ASP A 232 -25.39 1.49 -21.21
C ASP A 232 -24.85 2.23 -19.97
N GLY A 233 -25.71 2.96 -19.25
CA GLY A 233 -25.36 3.57 -17.97
C GLY A 233 -25.03 2.52 -16.90
N LEU A 234 -25.85 1.48 -16.79
CA LEU A 234 -25.59 0.31 -15.94
C LEU A 234 -24.26 -0.37 -16.31
N ALA A 235 -24.00 -0.53 -17.61
CA ALA A 235 -22.74 -1.09 -18.10
C ALA A 235 -21.51 -0.26 -17.67
N GLN A 236 -21.62 1.08 -17.64
CA GLN A 236 -20.50 1.93 -17.17
C GLN A 236 -20.25 1.80 -15.67
N LEU A 237 -21.31 1.70 -14.85
CA LEU A 237 -21.19 1.48 -13.41
C LEU A 237 -20.55 0.11 -13.10
N ALA A 238 -21.02 -0.94 -13.77
CA ALA A 238 -20.45 -2.27 -13.67
C ALA A 238 -18.96 -2.29 -14.06
N PHE A 239 -18.60 -1.59 -15.14
CA PHE A 239 -17.21 -1.50 -15.60
C PHE A 239 -16.28 -0.87 -14.56
N ILE A 240 -16.65 0.26 -13.96
CA ILE A 240 -15.78 0.96 -12.99
C ILE A 240 -15.38 0.04 -11.84
N LEU A 241 -16.34 -0.74 -11.35
CA LEU A 241 -16.17 -1.62 -10.22
C LEU A 241 -15.16 -2.73 -10.50
N VAL A 242 -15.24 -3.35 -11.67
CA VAL A 242 -14.29 -4.37 -12.13
C VAL A 242 -12.91 -3.76 -12.37
N ALA A 243 -12.84 -2.52 -12.89
CA ALA A 243 -11.58 -1.89 -13.24
C ALA A 243 -10.76 -1.39 -12.05
N ALA A 244 -11.43 -0.89 -11.00
CA ALA A 244 -10.80 -0.07 -9.96
C ALA A 244 -10.41 -0.84 -8.69
N THR A 245 -10.83 -2.09 -8.50
CA THR A 245 -10.50 -2.86 -7.29
C THR A 245 -9.16 -3.59 -7.40
N THR A 246 -9.07 -4.59 -8.27
CA THR A 246 -7.92 -5.51 -8.32
C THR A 246 -6.62 -4.80 -8.70
N THR A 247 -6.66 -3.89 -9.68
CA THR A 247 -5.45 -3.22 -10.18
C THR A 247 -4.85 -2.27 -9.15
N SER A 248 -5.68 -1.54 -8.40
CA SER A 248 -5.24 -0.70 -7.29
C SER A 248 -4.62 -1.54 -6.17
N ALA A 249 -5.31 -2.59 -5.72
CA ALA A 249 -4.81 -3.46 -4.65
C ALA A 249 -3.44 -4.07 -5.00
N ASP A 250 -3.29 -4.57 -6.22
CA ASP A 250 -2.03 -5.10 -6.72
C ASP A 250 -0.92 -4.05 -6.73
N GLN A 251 -1.22 -2.86 -7.24
CA GLN A 251 -0.22 -1.81 -7.37
C GLN A 251 0.24 -1.31 -6.00
N LEU A 252 -0.66 -1.20 -5.02
CA LEU A 252 -0.31 -0.89 -3.63
C LEU A 252 0.62 -1.97 -3.05
N GLY A 253 0.30 -3.26 -3.25
CA GLY A 253 1.15 -4.36 -2.83
C GLY A 253 2.54 -4.33 -3.48
N ILE A 254 2.61 -4.03 -4.78
CA ILE A 254 3.88 -3.87 -5.51
C ILE A 254 4.70 -2.70 -4.94
N ILE A 255 4.05 -1.56 -4.64
CA ILE A 255 4.74 -0.40 -4.06
C ILE A 255 5.38 -0.78 -2.72
N LEU A 256 4.62 -1.42 -1.83
CA LEU A 256 5.16 -1.88 -0.55
C LEU A 256 6.33 -2.85 -0.74
N PHE A 257 6.17 -3.83 -1.63
CA PHE A 257 7.23 -4.79 -1.93
C PHE A 257 8.53 -4.09 -2.36
N TYR A 258 8.46 -3.15 -3.31
CA TYR A 258 9.65 -2.44 -3.79
C TYR A 258 10.31 -1.56 -2.72
N LEU A 259 9.52 -0.99 -1.81
CA LEU A 259 9.99 -0.20 -0.68
C LEU A 259 10.67 -1.06 0.41
N LEU A 260 10.25 -2.31 0.60
CA LEU A 260 10.77 -3.19 1.63
C LEU A 260 11.81 -4.23 1.14
N ASP A 261 11.83 -4.58 -0.15
CA ASP A 261 12.75 -5.61 -0.72
C ASP A 261 14.23 -5.23 -0.58
N LYS A 262 14.55 -3.94 -0.62
CA LYS A 262 15.93 -3.46 -0.39
C LYS A 262 16.06 -2.78 0.97
N PRO A 263 17.07 -3.16 1.76
CA PRO A 263 17.40 -2.46 3.00
C PRO A 263 17.54 -0.96 2.72
N LYS A 264 17.01 -0.13 3.64
CA LYS A 264 17.06 1.33 3.64
C LYS A 264 16.09 2.09 2.72
N ARG A 265 15.40 1.47 1.75
CA ARG A 265 14.45 2.21 0.89
C ARG A 265 13.29 2.82 1.67
N TRP A 266 12.68 2.05 2.57
CA TRP A 266 11.68 2.55 3.51
C TRP A 266 12.16 3.78 4.29
N ALA A 267 13.34 3.67 4.91
CA ALA A 267 13.94 4.76 5.67
C ALA A 267 14.31 5.98 4.81
N GLN A 268 14.72 5.78 3.55
CA GLN A 268 15.02 6.87 2.62
C GLN A 268 13.77 7.70 2.31
N VAL A 269 12.65 7.06 1.97
CA VAL A 269 11.40 7.78 1.69
C VAL A 269 10.84 8.41 2.96
N ARG A 270 10.96 7.74 4.11
CA ARG A 270 10.56 8.29 5.41
C ARG A 270 11.34 9.57 5.76
N ASN A 271 12.64 9.59 5.52
CA ASN A 271 13.50 10.73 5.84
C ASN A 271 13.39 11.88 4.80
N ASP A 272 12.77 11.61 3.66
CA ASP A 272 12.49 12.61 2.61
C ASP A 272 11.08 12.38 2.01
N PRO A 273 10.01 12.70 2.76
CA PRO A 273 8.62 12.40 2.35
C PRO A 273 8.22 13.05 1.02
N GLY A 274 8.88 14.15 0.63
CA GLY A 274 8.66 14.82 -0.65
C GLY A 274 8.93 13.92 -1.87
N THR A 275 9.71 12.85 -1.69
CA THR A 275 10.03 11.88 -2.77
C THR A 275 8.96 10.82 -3.01
N LEU A 276 7.93 10.73 -2.16
CA LEU A 276 6.95 9.62 -2.22
C LEU A 276 6.24 9.54 -3.59
N ASN A 277 5.85 10.68 -4.16
CA ASN A 277 5.18 10.68 -5.47
C ASN A 277 6.11 10.18 -6.58
N ASP A 278 7.38 10.57 -6.58
CA ASP A 278 8.37 10.09 -7.55
C ASP A 278 8.64 8.59 -7.39
N VAL A 279 8.61 8.09 -6.15
CA VAL A 279 8.70 6.65 -5.86
C VAL A 279 7.52 5.90 -6.48
N ILE A 280 6.30 6.39 -6.27
CA ILE A 280 5.08 5.78 -6.81
C ILE A 280 5.16 5.74 -8.36
N GLU A 281 5.56 6.83 -9.01
CA GLU A 281 5.74 6.91 -10.46
C GLU A 281 6.81 5.91 -10.97
N GLU A 282 7.98 5.84 -10.31
CA GLU A 282 9.03 4.90 -10.71
C GLU A 282 8.58 3.44 -10.54
N ILE A 283 7.77 3.14 -9.52
CA ILE A 283 7.23 1.78 -9.32
C ILE A 283 6.17 1.45 -10.36
N LEU A 284 5.27 2.39 -10.67
CA LEU A 284 4.31 2.25 -11.77
C LEU A 284 5.02 1.99 -13.10
N ARG A 285 6.14 2.67 -13.37
CA ARG A 285 6.97 2.39 -14.56
C ARG A 285 7.57 0.99 -14.49
N ILE A 286 8.35 0.69 -13.47
CA ILE A 286 9.19 -0.52 -13.45
C ILE A 286 8.38 -1.80 -13.27
N CYS A 287 7.23 -1.72 -12.61
CA CYS A 287 6.37 -2.84 -12.32
C CYS A 287 4.89 -2.43 -12.24
N PRO A 288 4.25 -2.12 -13.38
CA PRO A 288 2.83 -1.84 -13.41
C PRO A 288 2.03 -3.11 -13.08
N ALA A 289 0.99 -2.99 -12.26
CA ALA A 289 0.04 -4.06 -11.99
C ALA A 289 -0.67 -4.49 -13.27
N GLY A 290 -1.14 -3.54 -14.08
CA GLY A 290 -1.64 -3.80 -15.44
C GLY A 290 -0.49 -3.86 -16.46
N GLN A 291 0.00 -5.07 -16.76
CA GLN A 291 1.19 -5.26 -17.59
C GLN A 291 0.97 -5.00 -19.07
N LEU A 292 -0.25 -5.22 -19.57
CA LEU A 292 -0.58 -5.09 -20.99
C LEU A 292 -2.00 -4.57 -21.20
N SER A 293 -2.33 -4.30 -22.45
CA SER A 293 -3.70 -4.07 -22.91
C SER A 293 -3.93 -4.78 -24.23
N HIS A 294 -5.10 -5.39 -24.40
CA HIS A 294 -5.47 -6.05 -25.65
C HIS A 294 -5.99 -5.05 -26.67
N ARG A 295 -5.84 -5.40 -27.95
CA ARG A 295 -6.46 -4.78 -29.12
C ARG A 295 -6.84 -5.86 -30.12
N VAL A 296 -7.77 -5.54 -31.03
CA VAL A 296 -8.03 -6.34 -32.23
C VAL A 296 -7.74 -5.48 -33.45
N LEU A 297 -7.13 -6.06 -34.47
CA LEU A 297 -6.84 -5.34 -35.71
C LEU A 297 -8.08 -5.18 -36.59
N THR A 298 -8.33 -3.96 -37.06
CA THR A 298 -9.45 -3.65 -37.97
C THR A 298 -9.08 -3.80 -39.44
N GLU A 299 -7.78 -3.82 -39.74
CA GLU A 299 -7.16 -4.01 -41.04
C GLU A 299 -5.78 -4.66 -40.89
N ASP A 300 -5.18 -5.10 -42.01
CA ASP A 300 -3.82 -5.64 -42.01
C ASP A 300 -2.79 -4.53 -41.72
N VAL A 301 -1.86 -4.80 -40.82
CA VAL A 301 -0.81 -3.84 -40.41
C VAL A 301 0.56 -4.46 -40.64
N VAL A 302 1.40 -3.76 -41.41
CA VAL A 302 2.82 -4.13 -41.57
C VAL A 302 3.63 -3.38 -40.51
N LEU A 303 4.26 -4.12 -39.60
CA LEU A 303 5.09 -3.57 -38.53
C LEU A 303 6.39 -4.38 -38.40
N ARG A 304 7.54 -3.69 -38.50
CA ARG A 304 8.89 -4.27 -38.42
C ARG A 304 9.08 -5.52 -39.30
N GLY A 305 8.57 -5.45 -40.54
CA GLY A 305 8.69 -6.53 -41.53
C GLY A 305 7.74 -7.71 -41.33
N LYS A 306 6.79 -7.61 -40.39
CA LYS A 306 5.73 -8.61 -40.19
C LYS A 306 4.38 -8.05 -40.56
N THR A 307 3.55 -8.89 -41.16
CA THR A 307 2.14 -8.60 -41.42
C THR A 307 1.31 -9.16 -40.29
N LEU A 308 0.61 -8.29 -39.57
CA LEU A 308 -0.40 -8.65 -38.59
C LEU A 308 -1.75 -8.52 -39.30
N HIS A 309 -2.56 -9.57 -39.27
CA HIS A 309 -3.78 -9.64 -40.08
C HIS A 309 -5.00 -9.08 -39.33
N LYS A 310 -5.94 -8.54 -40.09
CA LYS A 310 -7.25 -8.12 -39.61
C LYS A 310 -7.91 -9.22 -38.77
N GLY A 311 -8.48 -8.82 -37.63
CA GLY A 311 -9.17 -9.70 -36.69
C GLY A 311 -8.25 -10.39 -35.68
N GLU A 312 -6.94 -10.32 -35.84
CA GLU A 312 -5.99 -10.87 -34.87
C GLU A 312 -5.89 -10.00 -33.62
N LEU A 313 -5.67 -10.66 -32.47
CA LEU A 313 -5.40 -9.99 -31.21
C LEU A 313 -3.98 -9.44 -31.18
N VAL A 314 -3.83 -8.25 -30.62
CA VAL A 314 -2.54 -7.61 -30.35
C VAL A 314 -2.46 -7.20 -28.89
N PHE A 315 -1.43 -7.69 -28.20
CA PHE A 315 -1.12 -7.43 -26.81
C PHE A 315 -0.06 -6.35 -26.76
N LEU A 316 -0.45 -5.18 -26.26
CA LEU A 316 0.43 -4.04 -26.08
C LEU A 316 1.14 -4.17 -24.73
N MET A 317 2.38 -4.66 -24.73
CA MET A 317 3.10 -5.06 -23.52
C MET A 317 3.71 -3.86 -22.79
N ARG A 318 2.88 -3.09 -22.09
CA ARG A 318 3.26 -1.86 -21.37
C ARG A 318 4.39 -2.09 -20.36
N ALA A 319 4.38 -3.22 -19.65
CA ALA A 319 5.48 -3.61 -18.74
C ALA A 319 6.82 -3.84 -19.46
N ALA A 320 6.79 -4.34 -20.70
CA ALA A 320 7.99 -4.48 -21.52
C ALA A 320 8.45 -3.12 -22.05
N ALA A 321 7.55 -2.32 -22.60
CA ALA A 321 7.79 -0.98 -23.11
C ALA A 321 8.37 -0.03 -22.05
N ASN A 322 7.85 -0.08 -20.81
CA ASN A 322 8.35 0.71 -19.69
C ASN A 322 9.78 0.34 -19.27
N ARG A 323 10.33 -0.76 -19.80
CA ARG A 323 11.71 -1.19 -19.61
C ARG A 323 12.52 -1.25 -20.91
N ASP A 324 12.10 -0.49 -21.93
CA ASP A 324 12.84 -0.33 -23.16
C ASP A 324 14.10 0.54 -22.93
N PRO A 325 15.33 0.02 -23.17
CA PRO A 325 16.56 0.77 -22.98
C PRO A 325 16.74 1.93 -23.98
N VAL A 326 16.04 1.91 -25.13
CA VAL A 326 16.05 3.03 -26.08
C VAL A 326 15.32 4.24 -25.49
N HIS A 327 14.28 4.01 -24.68
CA HIS A 327 13.47 5.08 -24.11
C HIS A 327 13.86 5.45 -22.66
N PHE A 328 14.26 4.47 -21.84
CA PHE A 328 14.64 4.64 -20.44
C PHE A 328 16.07 4.17 -20.18
N SER A 329 16.92 5.05 -19.64
CA SER A 329 18.26 4.65 -19.21
C SER A 329 18.19 3.71 -17.99
N ARG A 330 19.03 2.65 -18.00
CA ARG A 330 19.05 1.59 -16.97
C ARG A 330 17.62 1.13 -16.60
N PRO A 331 16.85 0.62 -17.56
CA PRO A 331 15.40 0.47 -17.42
C PRO A 331 14.97 -0.53 -16.34
N ASP A 332 15.79 -1.55 -16.09
CA ASP A 332 15.54 -2.60 -15.10
C ASP A 332 15.95 -2.21 -13.67
N GLN A 333 16.55 -1.03 -13.48
CA GLN A 333 16.92 -0.53 -12.16
C GLN A 333 15.87 0.43 -11.64
N PHE A 334 15.42 0.18 -10.41
CA PHE A 334 14.62 1.11 -9.64
C PHE A 334 15.47 2.34 -9.28
N ASN A 335 15.01 3.52 -9.69
CA ASN A 335 15.70 4.79 -9.46
C ASN A 335 14.75 5.84 -8.87
N LEU A 336 14.92 6.13 -7.58
CA LEU A 336 14.17 7.16 -6.84
C LEU A 336 14.24 8.56 -7.46
N LYS A 337 15.30 8.86 -8.21
CA LYS A 337 15.55 10.19 -8.80
C LYS A 337 15.34 10.19 -10.31
N ARG A 338 14.52 9.28 -10.86
CA ARG A 338 14.25 9.25 -12.29
C ARG A 338 13.39 10.46 -12.68
N GLN A 339 13.98 11.39 -13.43
CA GLN A 339 13.27 12.58 -13.90
C GLN A 339 12.25 12.30 -15.00
N LYS A 340 12.47 11.26 -15.83
CA LYS A 340 11.58 10.91 -16.94
C LYS A 340 10.43 10.01 -16.47
N GLN A 341 9.23 10.58 -16.36
CA GLN A 341 8.00 9.91 -15.91
C GLN A 341 7.02 9.57 -17.06
N ASP A 342 7.48 9.53 -18.31
CA ASP A 342 6.65 9.24 -19.49
C ASP A 342 6.39 7.73 -19.69
N HIS A 343 5.92 7.06 -18.64
CA HIS A 343 5.65 5.62 -18.65
C HIS A 343 4.21 5.30 -19.06
N LEU A 344 3.99 4.09 -19.57
CA LEU A 344 2.71 3.63 -20.12
C LEU A 344 1.86 2.84 -19.12
N ALA A 345 2.11 2.96 -17.80
CA ALA A 345 1.37 2.16 -16.80
C ALA A 345 -0.15 2.44 -16.83
N PHE A 346 -0.52 3.69 -17.09
CA PHE A 346 -1.92 4.12 -17.27
C PHE A 346 -2.38 4.09 -18.74
N GLY A 347 -1.53 3.57 -19.63
CA GLY A 347 -1.72 3.59 -21.07
C GLY A 347 -1.57 4.99 -21.68
N ARG A 348 -2.03 5.14 -22.92
CA ARG A 348 -2.10 6.42 -23.65
C ARG A 348 -3.26 6.40 -24.65
N GLY A 349 -3.58 7.55 -25.23
CA GLY A 349 -4.64 7.68 -26.24
C GLY A 349 -6.05 7.75 -25.65
N PRO A 350 -7.09 7.42 -26.43
CA PRO A 350 -8.49 7.56 -26.02
C PRO A 350 -8.83 6.81 -24.74
N HIS A 351 -8.18 5.67 -24.49
CA HIS A 351 -8.38 4.84 -23.29
C HIS A 351 -7.40 5.14 -22.15
N PHE A 352 -6.76 6.31 -22.12
CA PHE A 352 -5.89 6.70 -21.01
C PHE A 352 -6.64 6.59 -19.67
N CYS A 353 -6.00 6.01 -18.65
CA CYS A 353 -6.67 5.65 -17.40
C CYS A 353 -7.38 6.85 -16.76
N MET A 354 -8.68 6.69 -16.55
CA MET A 354 -9.54 7.69 -15.92
C MET A 354 -9.30 7.75 -14.39
N GLY A 355 -9.09 6.59 -13.76
CA GLY A 355 -8.85 6.47 -12.31
C GLY A 355 -7.43 6.80 -11.86
N ARG A 356 -6.53 7.28 -12.75
CA ARG A 356 -5.11 7.50 -12.41
C ARG A 356 -4.92 8.49 -11.24
N LEU A 357 -5.73 9.54 -11.18
CA LEU A 357 -5.60 10.57 -10.15
C LEU A 357 -6.07 10.02 -8.80
N LEU A 358 -7.17 9.25 -8.81
CA LEU A 358 -7.66 8.55 -7.63
C LEU A 358 -6.63 7.56 -7.09
N PHE A 359 -6.04 6.73 -7.96
CA PHE A 359 -4.97 5.80 -7.57
C PHE A 359 -3.77 6.53 -6.95
N LYS A 360 -3.34 7.65 -7.56
CA LYS A 360 -2.20 8.41 -7.03
C LYS A 360 -2.52 9.02 -5.67
N LEU A 361 -3.73 9.55 -5.48
CA LEU A 361 -4.18 10.09 -4.21
C LEU A 361 -4.27 9.00 -3.13
N GLU A 362 -4.91 7.85 -3.41
CA GLU A 362 -5.01 6.75 -2.45
C GLU A 362 -3.62 6.20 -2.06
N ALA A 363 -2.72 6.03 -3.03
CA ALA A 363 -1.37 5.54 -2.76
C ALA A 363 -0.58 6.56 -1.94
N HIS A 364 -0.67 7.85 -2.27
CA HIS A 364 0.01 8.91 -1.53
C HIS A 364 -0.43 8.95 -0.06
N ILE A 365 -1.74 8.97 0.19
CA ILE A 365 -2.31 9.00 1.54
C ILE A 365 -1.89 7.74 2.31
N LEU A 366 -2.09 6.56 1.71
CA LEU A 366 -1.80 5.29 2.37
C LEU A 366 -0.33 5.15 2.76
N PHE A 367 0.59 5.44 1.83
CA PHE A 367 2.01 5.29 2.12
C PHE A 367 2.55 6.38 3.05
N THR A 368 1.99 7.59 3.02
CA THR A 368 2.30 8.63 4.01
C THR A 368 1.92 8.15 5.42
N ALA A 369 0.70 7.64 5.59
CA ALA A 369 0.23 7.12 6.88
C ALA A 369 1.05 5.92 7.36
N LEU A 370 1.40 4.98 6.47
CA LEU A 370 2.26 3.85 6.82
C LEU A 370 3.67 4.30 7.25
N LEU A 371 4.29 5.25 6.53
CA LEU A 371 5.63 5.77 6.85
C LEU A 371 5.67 6.48 8.21
N GLN A 372 4.61 7.21 8.55
CA GLN A 372 4.47 7.92 9.82
C GLN A 372 4.21 6.94 10.97
N ARG A 373 3.29 5.98 10.79
CA ARG A 373 2.84 5.09 11.87
C ARG A 373 3.75 3.90 12.11
N PHE A 374 4.42 3.39 11.07
CA PHE A 374 5.26 2.19 11.14
C PHE A 374 6.67 2.47 10.57
N PRO A 375 7.45 3.34 11.22
CA PRO A 375 8.73 3.83 10.70
C PRO A 375 9.81 2.74 10.55
N HIS A 376 9.62 1.57 11.17
CA HIS A 376 10.58 0.44 11.18
C HIS A 376 10.01 -0.85 10.55
N MET A 377 8.87 -0.73 9.85
CA MET A 377 8.21 -1.85 9.18
C MET A 377 9.17 -2.58 8.23
N ARG A 378 9.11 -3.92 8.23
CA ARG A 378 10.04 -4.77 7.46
C ARG A 378 9.38 -6.09 7.03
N LEU A 379 9.90 -6.69 5.96
CA LEU A 379 9.54 -8.06 5.58
C LEU A 379 10.00 -9.05 6.67
N ILE A 380 9.18 -10.06 6.94
CA ILE A 380 9.52 -11.11 7.91
C ILE A 380 10.54 -12.07 7.29
N LYS A 381 11.71 -12.22 7.94
CA LYS A 381 12.73 -13.18 7.51
C LYS A 381 12.17 -14.61 7.51
N GLY A 382 12.40 -15.34 6.41
CA GLY A 382 11.91 -16.72 6.23
C GLY A 382 10.45 -16.82 5.77
N GLN A 383 9.74 -15.69 5.62
CA GLN A 383 8.39 -15.65 5.06
C GLN A 383 8.36 -14.71 3.84
N PRO A 384 8.96 -15.09 2.70
CA PRO A 384 9.07 -14.22 1.55
C PRO A 384 7.68 -13.86 0.99
N PRO A 385 7.52 -12.64 0.45
CA PRO A 385 6.33 -12.29 -0.32
C PRO A 385 6.12 -13.26 -1.49
N ARG A 386 4.85 -13.53 -1.84
CA ARG A 386 4.48 -14.45 -2.91
C ARG A 386 3.80 -13.69 -4.03
N TRP A 387 4.36 -13.80 -5.24
CA TRP A 387 3.72 -13.30 -6.46
C TRP A 387 2.59 -14.23 -6.91
N ARG A 388 1.57 -13.65 -7.54
CA ARG A 388 0.59 -14.42 -8.32
C ARG A 388 1.24 -14.90 -9.63
N ASP A 389 0.82 -16.07 -10.08
CA ASP A 389 1.32 -16.77 -11.28
C ASP A 389 0.20 -17.16 -12.25
N ASN A 390 -1.00 -16.60 -12.05
CA ASN A 390 -2.22 -16.95 -12.76
C ASN A 390 -2.61 -15.98 -13.87
N SER A 391 -1.90 -14.87 -14.10
CA SER A 391 -2.26 -13.90 -15.15
C SER A 391 -1.04 -13.21 -15.75
N LEU A 392 -0.97 -13.13 -17.09
CA LEU A 392 0.02 -12.29 -17.78
C LEU A 392 -0.41 -10.81 -17.84
N GLN A 393 -1.72 -10.53 -17.81
CA GLN A 393 -2.19 -9.15 -17.87
C GLN A 393 -2.05 -8.44 -16.53
N PHE A 394 -2.34 -9.13 -15.42
CA PHE A 394 -2.26 -8.56 -14.09
C PHE A 394 -1.14 -9.19 -13.30
N ARG A 395 -0.30 -8.34 -12.73
CA ARG A 395 0.77 -8.71 -11.83
C ARG A 395 0.47 -8.17 -10.45
N GLY A 396 0.60 -9.02 -9.43
CA GLY A 396 0.42 -8.65 -8.05
C GLY A 396 0.95 -9.71 -7.10
N LEU A 397 0.93 -9.40 -5.81
CA LEU A 397 1.33 -10.34 -4.76
C LEU A 397 0.09 -10.96 -4.12
N SER A 398 0.10 -12.27 -3.90
CA SER A 398 -0.92 -12.97 -3.11
C SER A 398 -0.62 -12.90 -1.61
N ARG A 399 0.64 -12.65 -1.22
CA ARG A 399 1.05 -12.56 0.18
C ARG A 399 2.23 -11.61 0.37
N ILE A 400 2.16 -10.74 1.37
CA ILE A 400 3.24 -9.86 1.85
C ILE A 400 3.21 -9.87 3.40
N PRO A 401 3.88 -10.83 4.05
CA PRO A 401 3.99 -10.89 5.51
C PRO A 401 4.96 -9.82 6.01
N VAL A 402 4.49 -9.02 6.95
CA VAL A 402 5.23 -7.87 7.45
C VAL A 402 5.30 -7.91 8.96
N ASP A 403 6.41 -7.45 9.52
CA ASP A 403 6.54 -7.08 10.92
C ASP A 403 6.42 -5.56 11.02
N LEU A 404 5.39 -5.06 11.71
CA LEU A 404 5.18 -3.62 11.87
C LEU A 404 6.23 -2.98 12.79
N ALA A 405 7.01 -3.78 13.53
CA ALA A 405 8.04 -3.33 14.45
C ALA A 405 7.51 -2.22 15.39
N LEU A 406 6.40 -2.51 16.09
CA LEU A 406 5.79 -1.60 17.05
C LEU A 406 6.77 -1.34 18.20
N THR A 407 7.48 -0.21 18.11
CA THR A 407 8.55 0.28 18.99
C THR A 407 9.84 -0.55 18.97
N ASP A 408 10.97 0.15 18.96
CA ASP A 408 12.30 -0.41 18.82
C ASP A 408 12.56 -1.52 19.86
N ASP A 409 12.87 -2.73 19.39
CA ASP A 409 13.54 -3.78 20.17
C ASP A 409 14.95 -3.34 20.66
N VAL A 410 15.33 -2.08 20.43
CA VAL A 410 16.63 -1.51 20.80
C VAL A 410 16.57 -1.03 22.25
N ILE A 411 17.21 -1.79 23.13
CA ILE A 411 17.47 -1.35 24.50
C ILE A 411 18.56 -0.26 24.48
N THR A 412 18.16 0.99 24.78
CA THR A 412 19.09 2.12 24.92
C THR A 412 19.48 2.30 26.37
N ARG A 413 20.77 2.44 26.67
CA ARG A 413 21.30 2.55 28.04
C ARG A 413 21.93 3.92 28.26
N CYS A 414 21.68 4.48 29.44
CA CYS A 414 22.25 5.74 29.91
C CYS A 414 23.06 5.47 31.17
N PHE A 415 24.28 5.99 31.22
CA PHE A 415 25.17 5.93 32.38
C PHE A 415 25.25 7.30 33.04
N SER A 416 25.37 7.33 34.36
CA SER A 416 25.66 8.56 35.10
C SER A 416 27.17 8.76 35.29
N ALA A 417 27.57 9.79 36.03
CA ALA A 417 28.96 10.00 36.42
C ALA A 417 29.44 8.99 37.51
N ALA A 418 28.55 8.16 38.05
CA ALA A 418 28.87 7.22 39.11
C ALA A 418 29.99 6.24 38.71
N PRO A 419 31.15 6.25 39.40
CA PRO A 419 32.30 5.42 39.05
C PRO A 419 32.06 3.91 39.22
N TRP A 420 31.04 3.54 40.02
CA TRP A 420 30.70 2.15 40.30
C TRP A 420 29.77 1.51 39.27
N GLU A 421 29.11 2.25 38.37
CA GLU A 421 28.23 1.66 37.35
C GLU A 421 28.98 0.68 36.44
N LYS A 422 30.18 1.06 36.00
CA LYS A 422 31.06 0.19 35.20
C LYS A 422 31.55 -1.01 36.00
N LYS A 423 31.87 -0.84 37.28
CA LYS A 423 32.37 -1.92 38.15
C LYS A 423 31.26 -2.92 38.51
N GLY A 424 30.04 -2.43 38.73
CA GLY A 424 28.87 -3.22 39.10
C GLY A 424 28.10 -3.81 37.92
N GLY A 425 28.42 -3.42 36.69
CA GLY A 425 27.80 -4.00 35.48
C GLY A 425 26.36 -3.55 35.24
N TYR A 426 26.00 -2.33 35.64
CA TYR A 426 24.66 -1.77 35.43
C TYR A 426 24.72 -0.34 34.87
N CYS A 427 23.60 0.16 34.36
CA CYS A 427 23.45 1.52 33.84
C CYS A 427 22.44 2.31 34.68
N ARG A 428 22.60 3.63 34.79
CA ARG A 428 21.67 4.48 35.55
C ARG A 428 20.22 4.32 35.12
N ALA A 429 19.98 4.31 33.81
CA ALA A 429 18.66 4.11 33.24
C ALA A 429 18.74 3.34 31.92
N LEU A 430 17.69 2.60 31.61
CA LEU A 430 17.51 1.97 30.31
C LEU A 430 16.11 2.24 29.76
N ARG A 431 16.02 2.38 28.44
CA ARG A 431 14.77 2.42 27.69
C ARG A 431 14.57 1.11 26.95
N ALA A 432 13.42 0.47 27.16
CA ALA A 432 12.97 -0.70 26.41
C ALA A 432 11.56 -0.41 25.86
N GLY A 433 11.46 -0.16 24.56
CA GLY A 433 10.24 0.36 23.94
C GLY A 433 9.83 1.71 24.54
N ASN A 434 8.63 1.76 25.13
CA ASN A 434 8.07 2.93 25.78
C ASN A 434 8.33 3.01 27.28
N LEU A 435 8.93 1.99 27.90
CA LEU A 435 9.22 1.98 29.32
C LEU A 435 10.67 2.38 29.56
N ILE A 436 10.88 3.28 30.51
CA ILE A 436 12.19 3.62 31.06
C ILE A 436 12.24 3.19 32.51
N MET A 437 13.30 2.48 32.88
CA MET A 437 13.56 2.05 34.25
C MET A 437 14.91 2.60 34.70
N THR A 438 14.97 3.07 35.95
CA THR A 438 16.24 3.45 36.58
C THR A 438 16.71 2.39 37.55
N SER A 439 18.03 2.32 37.76
CA SER A 439 18.59 1.63 38.92
C SER A 439 18.40 2.46 40.19
N GLY A 440 18.62 1.82 41.35
CA GLY A 440 18.67 2.50 42.64
C GLY A 440 19.71 3.62 42.65
N THR A 441 19.29 4.79 43.13
CA THR A 441 20.06 6.03 43.09
C THR A 441 20.25 6.59 44.48
N VAL A 442 21.51 6.73 44.89
CA VAL A 442 21.94 7.46 46.09
C VAL A 442 22.50 8.83 45.69
N ALA A 443 22.64 9.75 46.66
CA ALA A 443 23.06 11.11 46.40
C ALA A 443 24.59 11.23 46.27
N PHE A 444 25.09 11.59 45.10
CA PHE A 444 26.52 11.82 44.87
C PHE A 444 26.79 13.08 44.03
N ASP A 445 27.99 13.63 44.18
CA ASP A 445 28.46 14.82 43.46
C ASP A 445 29.05 14.47 42.08
N GLU A 446 29.60 15.45 41.37
CA GLU A 446 30.18 15.23 40.03
C GLU A 446 31.43 14.32 40.04
N ARG A 447 32.07 14.14 41.19
CA ARG A 447 33.23 13.26 41.39
C ARG A 447 32.81 11.86 41.84
N GLY A 448 31.54 11.64 42.13
CA GLY A 448 31.01 10.38 42.66
C GLY A 448 31.13 10.25 44.18
N GLU A 449 31.45 11.33 44.89
CA GLU A 449 31.51 11.32 46.35
C GLU A 449 30.11 11.57 46.95
N PRO A 450 29.81 11.07 48.17
CA PRO A 450 28.54 11.32 48.83
C PRO A 450 28.19 12.81 48.89
N PHE A 451 26.93 13.15 48.59
CA PHE A 451 26.43 14.53 48.58
C PHE A 451 25.44 14.76 49.73
N ALA A 452 25.43 15.97 50.30
CA ALA A 452 24.52 16.38 51.38
C ALA A 452 24.57 15.42 52.59
N HIS A 453 25.74 15.34 53.23
CA HIS A 453 25.93 14.56 54.46
C HIS A 453 24.91 14.97 55.53
N ASP A 454 24.27 13.99 56.17
CA ASP A 454 23.27 14.17 57.23
C ASP A 454 22.03 15.03 56.84
N ASP A 455 21.81 15.30 55.56
CA ASP A 455 20.67 16.05 55.04
C ASP A 455 19.84 15.19 54.08
N VAL A 456 18.79 14.56 54.62
CA VAL A 456 17.90 13.69 53.85
C VAL A 456 17.12 14.45 52.76
N TYR A 457 16.81 15.73 52.97
CA TYR A 457 16.12 16.54 51.97
C TYR A 457 17.04 16.76 50.77
N GLY A 458 18.27 17.22 51.03
CA GLY A 458 19.31 17.41 50.01
C GLY A 458 19.65 16.13 49.27
N GLN A 459 19.77 14.99 49.98
CA GLN A 459 20.00 13.70 49.34
C GLN A 459 18.82 13.27 48.46
N THR A 460 17.57 13.42 48.94
CA THR A 460 16.37 13.09 48.17
C THR A 460 16.30 13.90 46.88
N TRP A 461 16.51 15.21 46.98
CA TRP A 461 16.53 16.12 45.83
C TRP A 461 17.60 15.69 44.82
N ARG A 462 18.83 15.42 45.31
CA ARG A 462 19.94 15.04 44.45
C ARG A 462 19.71 13.72 43.71
N CYS A 463 19.13 12.73 44.37
CA CYS A 463 18.75 11.46 43.73
C CYS A 463 17.79 11.69 42.55
N LEU A 464 16.78 12.55 42.74
CA LEU A 464 15.81 12.88 41.71
C LEU A 464 16.43 13.67 40.54
N GLU A 465 17.38 14.57 40.79
CA GLU A 465 18.13 15.27 39.73
C GLU A 465 18.97 14.31 38.87
N ILE A 466 19.65 13.35 39.52
CA ILE A 466 20.44 12.33 38.82
C ILE A 466 19.53 11.48 37.93
N ILE A 467 18.36 11.09 38.45
CA ILE A 467 17.33 10.38 37.69
C ILE A 467 16.85 11.22 36.51
N GLU A 468 16.45 12.48 36.73
CA GLU A 468 15.94 13.36 35.66
C GLU A 468 17.01 13.59 34.58
N THR A 469 18.28 13.70 34.96
CA THR A 469 19.40 13.82 34.01
C THR A 469 19.50 12.58 33.11
N ALA A 470 19.33 11.37 33.67
CA ALA A 470 19.33 10.13 32.90
C ALA A 470 18.08 10.01 32.00
N LEU A 471 16.92 10.46 32.48
CA LEU A 471 15.69 10.52 31.68
C LEU A 471 15.85 11.46 30.47
N LYS A 472 16.46 12.64 30.66
CA LYS A 472 16.75 13.60 29.59
C LYS A 472 17.65 13.02 28.51
N GLN A 473 18.66 12.24 28.88
CA GLN A 473 19.51 11.53 27.91
C GLN A 473 18.74 10.46 27.11
N LEU A 474 17.64 9.93 27.66
CA LEU A 474 16.76 8.98 26.97
C LEU A 474 15.57 9.66 26.26
N GLY A 475 15.57 10.99 26.19
CA GLY A 475 14.59 11.78 25.45
C GLY A 475 13.25 11.98 26.15
N THR A 476 13.23 11.98 27.49
CA THR A 476 12.05 12.29 28.31
C THR A 476 12.44 13.15 29.51
N ASP A 477 11.50 13.51 30.38
CA ASP A 477 11.77 14.27 31.60
C ASP A 477 10.94 13.81 32.80
N ARG A 478 11.05 14.53 33.91
CA ARG A 478 10.36 14.20 35.17
C ARG A 478 8.84 14.16 35.06
N THR A 479 8.23 14.88 34.12
CA THR A 479 6.77 14.90 33.91
C THR A 479 6.22 13.55 33.44
N ARG A 480 7.11 12.66 32.99
CA ARG A 480 6.79 11.33 32.49
C ARG A 480 7.15 10.22 33.48
N VAL A 481 7.61 10.57 34.68
CA VAL A 481 7.78 9.62 35.77
C VAL A 481 6.40 9.18 36.25
N ILE A 482 6.14 7.88 36.23
CA ILE A 482 4.85 7.29 36.61
C ILE A 482 4.90 6.62 37.98
N ALA A 483 6.09 6.23 38.44
CA ALA A 483 6.28 5.60 39.73
C ALA A 483 7.65 5.91 40.33
N THR A 484 7.71 6.12 41.64
CA THR A 484 8.95 6.17 42.43
C THR A 484 8.93 5.14 43.55
N ARG A 485 10.06 4.46 43.78
CA ARG A 485 10.29 3.60 44.96
C ARG A 485 11.44 4.17 45.76
N MET A 486 11.20 4.47 47.03
CA MET A 486 12.14 5.14 47.91
C MET A 486 12.45 4.24 49.11
N TYR A 487 13.71 4.15 49.49
CA TYR A 487 14.21 3.28 50.56
C TYR A 487 15.03 4.11 51.55
N THR A 488 14.65 4.10 52.83
CA THR A 488 15.37 4.77 53.94
C THR A 488 15.70 3.77 55.05
N THR A 489 16.76 4.00 55.82
CA THR A 489 17.04 3.21 57.04
C THR A 489 16.37 3.77 58.29
N ASP A 490 15.90 5.01 58.22
CA ASP A 490 15.23 5.69 59.33
C ASP A 490 13.90 6.25 58.86
N MET A 491 12.81 5.64 59.32
CA MET A 491 11.46 6.08 58.98
C MET A 491 11.08 7.39 59.68
N ALA A 492 11.83 7.87 60.69
CA ALA A 492 11.60 9.19 61.27
C ALA A 492 11.82 10.32 60.25
N LEU A 493 12.60 10.07 59.20
CA LEU A 493 12.95 11.04 58.14
C LEU A 493 11.87 11.23 57.07
N TRP A 494 10.76 10.48 57.13
CA TRP A 494 9.76 10.41 56.05
C TRP A 494 9.18 11.77 55.62
N GLN A 495 8.98 12.70 56.56
CA GLN A 495 8.39 14.01 56.27
C GLN A 495 9.30 14.85 55.39
N GLU A 496 10.60 14.88 55.68
CA GLU A 496 11.57 15.65 54.89
C GLU A 496 11.83 14.99 53.52
N ILE A 497 11.81 13.65 53.43
CA ILE A 497 11.84 12.92 52.16
C ILE A 497 10.65 13.31 51.28
N LEU A 498 9.42 13.24 51.81
CA LEU A 498 8.21 13.56 51.04
C LEU A 498 8.10 15.05 50.70
N LYS A 499 8.66 15.93 51.53
CA LYS A 499 8.76 17.37 51.24
C LYS A 499 9.65 17.65 50.04
N ALA A 500 10.81 16.99 49.92
CA ALA A 500 11.66 17.07 48.74
C ALA A 500 10.97 16.48 47.50
N HIS A 501 10.38 15.28 47.63
CA HIS A 501 9.67 14.60 46.54
C HIS A 501 8.51 15.45 45.99
N LYS A 502 7.66 15.99 46.87
CA LYS A 502 6.56 16.89 46.51
C LYS A 502 7.05 18.14 45.79
N ALA A 503 8.14 18.75 46.28
CA ALA A 503 8.70 19.94 45.65
C ALA A 503 9.23 19.66 44.24
N PHE A 504 9.84 18.49 44.03
CA PHE A 504 10.41 18.08 42.74
C PHE A 504 9.36 17.77 41.68
N PHE A 505 8.29 17.06 42.06
CA PHE A 505 7.22 16.60 41.14
C PHE A 505 5.99 17.50 41.08
N ASN A 506 6.01 18.68 41.70
CA ASN A 506 4.86 19.59 41.74
C ASN A 506 4.21 19.79 40.36
N GLY A 507 2.94 19.36 40.20
CA GLY A 507 2.18 19.43 38.94
C GLY A 507 2.37 18.24 37.99
N CYS A 508 3.10 17.21 38.41
CA CYS A 508 3.31 15.95 37.67
C CYS A 508 3.57 14.77 38.64
N GLU A 509 2.69 14.61 39.63
CA GLU A 509 2.86 13.68 40.74
C GLU A 509 2.86 12.20 40.27
N PRO A 510 3.93 11.43 40.52
CA PRO A 510 3.95 10.00 40.24
C PRO A 510 3.26 9.19 41.35
N THR A 511 2.94 7.93 41.06
CA THR A 511 2.67 6.97 42.15
C THR A 511 3.95 6.79 42.98
N THR A 512 3.84 6.60 44.30
CA THR A 512 5.03 6.53 45.16
C THR A 512 4.92 5.47 46.25
N MET A 513 6.07 4.91 46.62
CA MET A 513 6.23 4.00 47.75
C MET A 513 7.49 4.37 48.53
N LEU A 514 7.38 4.44 49.85
CA LEU A 514 8.50 4.66 50.78
C LEU A 514 8.62 3.47 51.74
N LEU A 515 9.78 2.83 51.80
CA LEU A 515 10.05 1.66 52.62
C LEU A 515 11.19 1.90 53.59
N CYS A 516 11.06 1.34 54.80
CA CYS A 516 12.18 1.22 55.74
C CYS A 516 12.97 -0.05 55.40
N VAL A 517 14.29 0.08 55.19
CA VAL A 517 15.20 -1.03 54.91
C VAL A 517 16.26 -1.13 56.01
N LYS A 518 16.88 -2.32 56.15
CA LYS A 518 17.86 -2.57 57.22
C LYS A 518 19.14 -1.72 57.08
N ALA A 519 19.59 -1.50 55.84
CA ALA A 519 20.81 -0.76 55.53
C ALA A 519 20.78 -0.31 54.07
N LEU A 520 21.50 0.77 53.75
CA LEU A 520 21.88 1.16 52.39
C LEU A 520 23.34 0.79 52.13
N ILE A 521 23.84 1.05 50.91
CA ILE A 521 25.19 0.67 50.48
C ILE A 521 26.32 1.24 51.35
N ALA A 522 26.09 2.38 52.01
CA ALA A 522 26.98 2.96 53.00
C ALA A 522 26.18 3.80 54.02
N PRO A 523 26.64 3.93 55.28
CA PRO A 523 25.91 4.66 56.33
C PRO A 523 25.68 6.15 56.06
N VAL A 524 26.49 6.73 55.17
CA VAL A 524 26.38 8.13 54.75
C VAL A 524 25.13 8.44 53.93
N TYR A 525 24.57 7.42 53.27
CA TYR A 525 23.35 7.57 52.49
C TYR A 525 22.14 7.34 53.38
N LEU A 526 21.21 8.28 53.31
CA LEU A 526 19.95 8.28 54.07
C LEU A 526 18.77 7.81 53.23
N ILE A 527 18.90 7.86 51.90
CA ILE A 527 17.85 7.51 50.95
C ILE A 527 18.44 6.90 49.67
N GLU A 528 17.74 5.91 49.13
CA GLU A 528 17.93 5.39 47.77
C GLU A 528 16.61 5.44 47.00
N ILE A 529 16.64 5.87 45.73
CA ILE A 529 15.44 6.07 44.90
C ILE A 529 15.56 5.35 43.56
N GLU A 530 14.49 4.65 43.18
CA GLU A 530 14.22 4.16 41.84
C GLU A 530 13.03 4.90 41.22
N ALA A 531 13.02 5.03 39.90
CA ALA A 531 11.90 5.59 39.15
C ALA A 531 11.57 4.73 37.91
N GLN A 532 10.30 4.77 37.52
CA GLN A 532 9.82 4.30 36.22
C GLN A 532 9.19 5.46 35.47
N ALA A 533 9.46 5.56 34.17
CA ALA A 533 8.96 6.62 33.32
C ALA A 533 8.52 6.11 31.94
N MET A 534 7.69 6.89 31.25
CA MET A 534 7.28 6.63 29.87
C MET A 534 8.12 7.43 28.87
N ALA A 535 8.49 6.80 27.76
CA ALA A 535 9.15 7.46 26.63
C ALA A 535 8.12 8.16 25.72
N GLY A 536 8.52 9.29 25.12
CA GLY A 536 7.71 10.04 24.15
C GLY A 536 6.86 11.16 24.77
N ASN A 537 6.51 12.14 23.93
CA ASN A 537 5.59 13.23 24.30
C ASN A 537 4.15 12.71 24.46
N PRO A 538 3.36 13.29 25.38
CA PRO A 538 1.94 12.96 25.54
C PRO A 538 1.13 13.15 24.26
#